data_AF-A0A2J2H9I9-F1
#
_entry.id   AF-A0A2J2H9I9-F1
#
_cell.length_a   1.000
_cell.length_b   1.000
_cell.length_c   1.000
_cell.angle_alpha   90.00
_cell.angle_beta   90.00
_cell.angle_gamma   90.00
#
_symmetry.space_group_name_H-M   'P 1'
#
loop_
_entity.id
_entity.type
_entity.pdbx_description
1 polymer ?
#
loop_
_entity_poly.entity_id
_entity_poly.type
_entity_poly.pdbx_seq_one_letter_code
_entity_poly.pdbx_strand_id
1 'polypeptide(L)'
;MGEEARGVVGEAEEERRRNLAHNAKALRLFAELAAKNDGDYWRAYLNFINDFYRYVWRRLEEDPLFRETYLKILAERARRPAREPPEG
;
A
#
# COMPACT_ATOMS: atom_id res chain seq x y z
N MET A 1 1.70 23.37 -20.36
CA MET A 1 0.72 22.70 -19.47
C MET A 1 0.37 21.27 -19.89
N GLY A 2 0.35 20.88 -21.17
CA GLY A 2 -0.05 19.51 -21.58
C GLY A 2 1.02 18.41 -21.46
N GLU A 3 2.32 18.77 -21.54
CA GLU A 3 3.42 17.80 -21.46
C GLU A 3 3.81 17.46 -20.00
N GLU A 4 3.83 18.45 -19.10
CA GLU A 4 4.09 18.23 -17.67
C GLU A 4 3.03 17.33 -17.02
N ALA A 5 1.75 17.51 -17.36
CA ALA A 5 0.67 16.65 -16.88
C ALA A 5 0.79 15.20 -17.38
N ARG A 6 1.30 14.99 -18.60
CA ARG A 6 1.61 13.63 -19.12
C ARG A 6 2.80 13.00 -18.40
N GLY A 7 3.82 13.78 -18.06
CA GLY A 7 4.97 13.32 -17.27
C GLY A 7 4.56 12.82 -15.89
N VAL A 8 3.77 13.61 -15.17
CA VAL A 8 3.28 13.26 -13.81
C VAL A 8 2.40 12.02 -13.82
N VAL A 9 1.53 11.85 -14.83
CA VAL A 9 0.70 10.64 -14.96
C VAL A 9 1.54 9.40 -15.28
N GLY A 10 2.58 9.53 -16.11
CA GLY A 10 3.52 8.46 -16.40
C GLY A 10 4.29 8.00 -15.15
N GLU A 11 4.80 8.94 -14.36
CA GLU A 11 5.51 8.64 -13.11
C GLU A 11 4.62 7.94 -12.08
N ALA A 12 3.36 8.39 -11.94
CA ALA A 12 2.39 7.78 -11.04
C ALA A 12 2.01 6.35 -11.46
N GLU A 13 1.87 6.08 -12.76
CA GLU A 13 1.62 4.73 -13.27
C GLU A 13 2.81 3.79 -13.05
N GLU A 14 4.03 4.28 -13.27
CA GLU A 14 5.23 3.50 -13.01
C GLU A 14 5.40 3.19 -11.53
N GLU A 15 5.16 4.16 -10.66
CA GLU A 15 5.17 3.94 -9.21
C GLU A 15 4.12 2.89 -8.80
N ARG A 16 2.91 2.98 -9.36
CA ARG A 16 1.87 1.96 -9.17
C ARG A 16 2.35 0.58 -9.63
N ARG A 17 2.98 0.44 -10.79
CA ARG A 17 3.51 -0.84 -11.29
C ARG A 17 4.61 -1.39 -10.36
N ARG A 18 5.54 -0.55 -9.92
CA ARG A 18 6.60 -0.93 -8.96
C ARG A 18 5.99 -1.43 -7.65
N ASN A 19 5.01 -0.71 -7.11
CA ASN A 19 4.31 -1.08 -5.88
C ASN A 19 3.55 -2.41 -6.02
N LEU A 20 2.85 -2.62 -7.15
CA LEU A 20 2.15 -3.89 -7.41
C LEU A 20 3.13 -5.07 -7.53
N ALA A 21 4.25 -4.89 -8.24
CA ALA A 21 5.26 -5.93 -8.37
C ALA A 21 5.90 -6.28 -7.01
N HIS A 22 6.21 -5.27 -6.19
CA HIS A 22 6.72 -5.46 -4.84
C HIS A 22 5.71 -6.23 -3.96
N ASN A 23 4.45 -5.82 -3.96
CA ASN A 23 3.39 -6.45 -3.18
C ASN A 23 3.16 -7.91 -3.62
N ALA A 24 3.17 -8.20 -4.93
CA ALA A 24 3.04 -9.56 -5.43
C ALA A 24 4.20 -10.45 -4.96
N LYS A 25 5.43 -9.92 -4.93
CA LYS A 25 6.60 -10.63 -4.41
C LYS A 25 6.47 -10.90 -2.91
N ALA A 26 6.03 -9.91 -2.13
CA ALA A 26 5.83 -10.06 -0.68
C ALA A 26 4.74 -11.11 -0.37
N LEU A 27 3.60 -11.07 -1.06
CA LEU A 27 2.52 -12.04 -0.91
C LEU A 27 2.99 -13.47 -1.22
N ARG A 28 3.80 -13.64 -2.27
CA ARG A 28 4.39 -14.94 -2.61
C ARG A 28 5.30 -15.46 -1.50
N LEU A 29 6.16 -14.61 -0.94
CA LEU A 29 7.02 -14.98 0.19
C LEU A 29 6.19 -15.46 1.39
N PHE A 30 5.12 -14.74 1.74
CA PHE A 30 4.26 -15.14 2.85
C PHE A 30 3.53 -16.46 2.60
N ALA A 31 3.05 -16.69 1.38
CA ALA A 31 2.44 -17.96 0.99
C ALA A 31 3.44 -19.13 1.11
N GLU A 32 4.68 -18.93 0.67
CA GLU A 32 5.74 -19.95 0.77
C GLU A 32 6.12 -20.26 2.24
N LEU A 33 6.22 -19.24 3.10
CA LEU A 33 6.50 -19.42 4.53
C LEU A 33 5.32 -20.11 5.25
N ALA A 34 4.09 -19.71 4.95
CA ALA A 34 2.89 -20.33 5.51
C ALA A 34 2.77 -21.82 5.11
N ALA A 35 3.02 -22.14 3.83
CA ALA A 35 2.97 -23.52 3.33
C ALA A 35 4.00 -24.44 4.02
N LYS A 36 5.12 -23.87 4.47
CA LYS A 36 6.18 -24.61 5.20
C LYS A 36 5.95 -24.66 6.71
N ASN A 37 4.89 -24.02 7.22
CA ASN A 37 4.69 -23.78 8.65
C ASN A 37 5.94 -23.15 9.30
N ASP A 38 6.56 -22.21 8.59
CA ASP A 38 7.83 -21.60 8.99
C ASP A 38 7.62 -20.59 10.12
N GLY A 39 8.41 -20.72 11.20
CA GLY A 39 8.37 -19.80 12.34
C GLY A 39 8.74 -18.36 11.97
N ASP A 40 9.45 -18.15 10.86
CA ASP A 40 9.81 -16.83 10.36
C ASP A 40 8.64 -16.09 9.68
N TYR A 41 7.52 -16.76 9.42
CA TYR A 41 6.33 -16.15 8.81
C TYR A 41 5.94 -14.84 9.51
N TRP A 42 5.78 -14.89 10.83
CA TRP A 42 5.33 -13.72 11.60
C TRP A 42 6.35 -12.59 11.58
N ARG A 43 7.63 -12.93 11.65
CA ARG A 43 8.72 -11.94 11.59
C ARG A 43 8.74 -11.24 10.23
N ALA A 44 8.63 -11.99 9.14
CA ALA A 44 8.60 -11.45 7.78
C ALA A 44 7.37 -10.55 7.57
N TYR A 45 6.20 -10.98 8.04
CA TYR A 45 4.95 -10.23 7.96
C TYR A 45 5.02 -8.91 8.74
N LEU A 46 5.48 -8.95 9.99
CA LEU A 46 5.62 -7.76 10.83
C LEU A 46 6.61 -6.75 10.23
N ASN A 47 7.73 -7.21 9.69
CA ASN A 47 8.70 -6.34 9.02
C ASN A 47 8.07 -5.63 7.82
N PHE A 48 7.36 -6.36 6.96
CA PHE A 48 6.69 -5.78 5.81
C PHE A 48 5.66 -4.71 6.19
N ILE A 49 4.83 -4.98 7.19
CA ILE A 49 3.85 -4.00 7.68
C ILE A 49 4.53 -2.77 8.28
N ASN A 50 5.56 -2.98 9.11
CA ASN A 50 6.29 -1.90 9.74
C ASN A 50 6.97 -1.00 8.69
N ASP A 51 7.57 -1.58 7.66
CA ASP A 51 8.20 -0.83 6.58
C ASP A 51 7.18 -0.05 5.75
N PHE A 52 6.00 -0.63 5.50
CA PHE A 52 4.89 0.11 4.88
C PHE A 52 4.45 1.31 5.72
N TYR A 53 4.23 1.14 7.02
CA TYR A 53 3.81 2.26 7.87
C TYR A 53 4.90 3.33 8.02
N ARG A 54 6.18 2.94 8.10
CA ARG A 54 7.30 3.90 8.06
C ARG A 54 7.32 4.70 6.77
N TYR A 55 7.09 4.05 5.63
CA TYR A 55 6.98 4.73 4.34
C TYR A 55 5.82 5.74 4.34
N VAL A 56 4.63 5.32 4.77
CA VAL A 56 3.46 6.21 4.81
C VAL A 56 3.70 7.39 5.75
N TRP A 57 4.20 7.16 6.97
CA TRP A 57 4.50 8.24 7.92
C TRP A 57 5.47 9.26 7.37
N ARG A 58 6.59 8.81 6.81
CA ARG A 58 7.57 9.71 6.19
C ARG A 58 6.94 10.54 5.06
N ARG A 59 6.14 9.92 4.18
CA ARG A 59 5.49 10.64 3.07
C ARG A 59 4.41 11.62 3.55
N LEU A 60 3.72 11.34 4.65
CA LEU A 60 2.77 12.29 5.25
C LEU A 60 3.45 13.53 5.83
N GLU A 61 4.68 13.39 6.32
CA GLU A 61 5.48 14.50 6.84
C GLU A 61 6.12 15.33 5.72
N GLU A 62 6.67 14.66 4.69
CA GLU A 62 7.49 15.28 3.66
C GLU A 62 6.71 15.80 2.44
N ASP A 63 5.53 15.22 2.13
CA ASP A 63 4.81 15.49 0.89
C ASP A 63 3.36 15.96 1.15
N PRO A 64 3.09 17.28 1.02
CA PRO A 64 1.77 17.85 1.23
C PRO A 64 0.69 17.28 0.31
N LEU A 65 1.03 16.94 -0.93
CA LEU A 65 0.10 16.38 -1.91
C LEU A 65 -0.27 14.94 -1.55
N PHE A 66 0.72 14.16 -1.13
CA PHE A 66 0.50 12.81 -0.60
C PHE A 66 -0.40 12.86 0.64
N ARG A 67 -0.13 13.77 1.57
CA ARG A 67 -0.94 13.97 2.77
C ARG A 67 -2.39 14.34 2.46
N GLU A 68 -2.61 15.31 1.57
CA GLU A 68 -3.96 15.71 1.17
C GLU A 68 -4.72 14.53 0.53
N THR A 69 -4.07 13.82 -0.39
CA THR A 69 -4.64 12.65 -1.05
C THR A 69 -4.98 11.54 -0.06
N TYR A 70 -4.07 11.25 0.88
CA TYR A 70 -4.28 10.26 1.92
C TYR A 70 -5.49 10.60 2.82
N LEU A 71 -5.61 11.85 3.25
CA LEU A 71 -6.74 12.32 4.06
C LEU A 71 -8.08 12.26 3.29
N LYS A 72 -8.09 12.58 1.99
CA LYS A 72 -9.28 12.42 1.14
C LYS A 72 -9.73 10.96 1.08
N ILE A 73 -8.80 10.03 0.85
CA ILE A 73 -9.09 8.59 0.84
C ILE A 73 -9.64 8.12 2.18
N LEU A 74 -9.09 8.60 3.32
CA LEU A 74 -9.62 8.26 4.64
C LEU A 74 -11.05 8.79 4.84
N ALA A 75 -11.31 10.04 4.44
CA ALA A 75 -12.65 10.61 4.51
C ALA A 75 -13.67 9.86 3.63
N GLU A 76 -13.27 9.45 2.42
CA GLU A 76 -14.09 8.60 1.56
C GLU A 76 -14.37 7.24 2.19
N ARG A 77 -13.36 6.60 2.80
CA ARG A 77 -13.53 5.32 3.48
C ARG A 77 -14.47 5.42 4.67
N ALA A 78 -14.38 6.47 5.46
CA ALA A 78 -15.27 6.71 6.60
C ALA A 78 -16.75 6.90 6.19
N ARG A 79 -16.99 7.38 4.95
CA ARG A 79 -18.33 7.52 4.37
C ARG A 79 -18.88 6.24 3.75
N ARG A 80 -18.05 5.21 3.57
CA ARG A 80 -18.55 3.94 3.05
C ARG A 80 -19.42 3.28 4.13
N PRO A 81 -20.62 2.80 3.78
CA PRO A 81 -21.41 2.02 4.73
C PRO A 81 -20.56 0.85 5.21
N ALA A 82 -20.61 0.57 6.51
CA ALA A 82 -20.00 -0.63 7.06
C ALA A 82 -20.55 -1.82 6.27
N ARG A 83 -19.69 -2.53 5.56
CA ARG A 83 -20.09 -3.80 4.96
C ARG A 83 -20.27 -4.77 6.12
N GLU A 84 -21.47 -5.29 6.27
CA GLU A 84 -21.67 -6.47 7.10
C GLU A 84 -20.69 -7.56 6.61
N PRO A 85 -20.00 -8.25 7.52
CA PRO A 85 -19.20 -9.40 7.12
C PRO A 85 -20.11 -10.37 6.36
N PRO A 86 -19.61 -11.05 5.31
CA PRO A 86 -20.41 -12.03 4.59
C PRO A 86 -20.98 -13.03 5.60
N GLU A 87 -22.30 -13.21 5.59
CA GLU A 87 -22.96 -14.25 6.38
C GLU A 87 -22.37 -15.60 5.97
N GLY A 88 -21.76 -16.29 6.94
CA GLY A 88 -21.19 -17.62 6.80
C GLY A 88 -22.20 -18.70 7.14
#